data_AF-A0A8C5MZ21-F1
#
_entry.id   AF-A0A8C5MZ21-F1
#
_cell.length_a   1.000
_cell.length_b   1.000
_cell.length_c   1.000
_cell.angle_alpha   90.00
_cell.angle_beta   90.00
_cell.angle_gamma   90.00
#
_symmetry.space_group_name_H-M   'P 1'
#
loop_
_entity.id
_entity.type
_entity.pdbx_description
1 polymer ?
#
loop_
_entity_poly.entity_id
_entity_poly.type
_entity_poly.pdbx_seq_one_letter_code
_entity_poly.pdbx_strand_id
1 'polypeptide(L)'
;MSQWVFTEHLMELCKHRTLSLIRNSYSFIAHKYVPGKLQMYRRFTVHRPTPSFGLLFDIDGVIVRGRNAIPGAAEVFRKLLDRDGKPAVPLVFVTNAGNCLRQARATELGSILGVGISADQIILSHSPLQRFHHFHDKWVLMSGQGPMEDIAKDLGFRKVITIEDLRAAYPLLDMVDHNRRPQIMPRVSLDIPAIEVHFNKSNYVGRSSPLSSSAFLLQIQKFGHGTFLVCLETLYHKLTGQRLIYEALIGKPSTITYSFAEHLILTQAKERGWNNPIRTLYAIGDNPMADIYGANLYNLHLQSPQNKLKDGHPLSCQSILVCTGVYGNQKEVPPDPQETVTQTVFHGHRDFRLDPSLVEASYVVHDVEQAVDLVLKMEGWVGLNEMMPQ
;
A
#
# COMPACT_ATOMS: atom_id res chain seq x y z
N MET A 1 -58.88 -0.59 29.35
CA MET A 1 -58.62 -0.60 27.90
C MET A 1 -58.16 0.79 27.49
N SER A 2 -56.86 0.92 27.25
CA SER A 2 -56.19 1.77 26.25
C SER A 2 -56.77 3.16 25.91
N GLN A 3 -56.10 4.19 26.43
CA GLN A 3 -55.92 5.51 25.82
C GLN A 3 -54.88 5.43 24.69
N TRP A 4 -55.15 6.03 23.53
CA TRP A 4 -54.13 6.54 22.59
C TRP A 4 -54.76 7.59 21.67
N VAL A 5 -54.74 8.87 22.08
CA VAL A 5 -54.79 10.02 21.16
C VAL A 5 -54.02 11.14 21.85
N PHE A 6 -52.75 11.34 21.48
CA PHE A 6 -52.06 12.64 21.44
C PHE A 6 -50.56 12.43 21.17
N THR A 7 -50.12 12.54 19.91
CA THR A 7 -48.75 12.99 19.54
C THR A 7 -48.63 13.13 18.02
N GLU A 8 -49.23 14.16 17.43
CA GLU A 8 -48.88 14.63 16.06
C GLU A 8 -48.40 16.08 16.01
N HIS A 9 -48.19 16.75 17.16
CA HIS A 9 -47.86 18.19 17.16
C HIS A 9 -46.48 18.57 17.71
N LEU A 10 -45.59 17.60 17.95
CA LEU A 10 -44.23 17.85 18.48
C LEU A 10 -43.10 17.62 17.47
N MET A 11 -43.39 17.17 16.25
CA MET A 11 -42.36 16.88 15.23
C MET A 11 -41.99 18.09 14.33
N GLU A 12 -42.74 19.20 14.38
CA GLU A 12 -42.50 20.36 13.50
C GLU A 12 -41.52 21.40 14.09
N LEU A 13 -41.26 21.40 15.41
CA LEU A 13 -40.46 22.43 16.08
C LEU A 13 -38.96 22.09 16.27
N CYS A 14 -38.53 20.86 15.95
CA CYS A 14 -37.12 20.44 16.10
C CYS A 14 -36.30 20.49 14.79
N LYS A 15 -36.80 21.14 13.72
CA LYS A 15 -36.14 21.12 12.41
C LYS A 15 -35.02 22.15 12.17
N HIS A 16 -34.73 23.09 13.08
CA HIS A 16 -33.81 24.19 12.69
C HIS A 16 -32.55 24.51 13.49
N ARG A 17 -32.32 24.00 14.70
CA ARG A 17 -31.03 24.23 15.39
C ARG A 17 -30.76 23.11 16.38
N THR A 18 -29.99 22.10 15.98
CA THR A 18 -29.05 21.26 16.79
C THR A 18 -28.70 20.01 15.98
N LEU A 19 -27.84 20.13 14.97
CA LEU A 19 -27.26 18.98 14.24
C LEU A 19 -25.73 19.05 14.28
N SER A 20 -25.13 19.05 15.47
CA SER A 20 -23.68 18.79 15.60
C SER A 20 -23.25 17.96 16.82
N LEU A 21 -24.15 17.38 17.62
CA LEU A 21 -23.75 16.71 18.87
C LEU A 21 -24.37 15.33 19.14
N ILE A 22 -24.95 14.67 18.14
CA ILE A 22 -25.44 13.29 18.31
C ILE A 22 -24.83 12.39 17.22
N ARG A 23 -23.59 11.97 17.45
CA ARG A 23 -23.04 10.76 16.85
C ARG A 23 -22.09 10.13 17.87
N ASN A 24 -22.40 8.91 18.30
CA ASN A 24 -21.62 8.02 19.18
C ASN A 24 -22.02 7.89 20.67
N SER A 25 -23.30 7.76 21.00
CA SER A 25 -23.72 7.13 22.27
C SER A 25 -25.18 6.67 22.18
N TYR A 26 -25.43 5.39 21.94
CA TYR A 26 -26.75 4.81 22.20
C TYR A 26 -26.81 4.44 23.68
N SER A 27 -27.64 5.14 24.45
CA SER A 27 -27.93 4.83 25.85
C SER A 27 -29.28 4.12 25.93
N PHE A 28 -29.30 2.82 26.22
CA PHE A 28 -30.54 2.11 26.53
C PHE A 28 -30.89 2.33 28.02
N ILE A 29 -32.09 2.82 28.31
CA ILE A 29 -32.62 2.92 29.69
C ILE A 29 -33.85 2.01 29.76
N ALA A 30 -33.73 0.87 30.45
CA ALA A 30 -34.88 0.05 30.83
C ALA A 30 -35.38 0.49 32.22
N HIS A 31 -36.61 1.00 32.30
CA HIS A 31 -37.20 1.44 33.57
C HIS A 31 -37.86 0.27 34.31
N LYS A 32 -37.41 0.00 35.54
CA LYS A 32 -38.21 -0.64 36.58
C LYS A 32 -38.16 0.27 37.81
N TYR A 33 -39.26 0.96 38.08
CA TYR A 33 -39.37 1.89 39.21
C TYR A 33 -39.50 1.09 40.52
N VAL A 34 -38.54 1.24 41.43
CA VAL A 34 -38.64 0.78 42.83
C VAL A 34 -38.31 1.99 43.70
N PRO A 35 -39.22 2.44 44.60
CA PRO A 35 -38.96 3.62 45.42
C PRO A 35 -37.95 3.31 46.54
N GLY A 36 -36.95 4.17 46.73
CA GLY A 36 -36.23 4.26 48.02
C GLY A 36 -34.73 3.92 48.07
N LYS A 37 -34.03 3.70 46.95
CA LYS A 37 -32.55 3.62 46.96
C LYS A 37 -31.94 4.50 45.88
N LEU A 38 -31.19 5.53 46.28
CA LEU A 38 -30.28 6.27 45.41
C LEU A 38 -29.15 5.31 45.01
N GLN A 39 -29.28 4.63 43.87
CA GLN A 39 -28.21 3.81 43.33
C GLN A 39 -27.41 4.69 42.35
N MET A 40 -26.11 4.89 42.63
CA MET A 40 -25.19 5.53 41.69
C MET A 40 -25.15 4.68 40.41
N TYR A 41 -25.78 5.16 39.34
CA TYR A 41 -25.71 4.52 38.03
C TYR A 41 -24.34 4.81 37.42
N ARG A 42 -23.45 3.81 37.41
CA ARG A 42 -22.27 3.84 36.55
C ARG A 42 -22.74 3.92 35.10
N ARG A 43 -22.40 5.02 34.45
CA ARG A 43 -22.59 5.21 33.00
C ARG A 43 -21.68 4.18 32.31
N PHE A 44 -22.25 3.05 31.88
CA PHE A 44 -21.52 2.10 31.03
C PHE A 44 -21.42 2.72 29.64
N THR A 45 -20.38 3.51 29.41
CA THR A 45 -19.92 3.77 28.05
C THR A 45 -19.37 2.46 27.50
N VAL A 46 -20.08 1.86 26.54
CA VAL A 46 -19.50 0.82 25.68
C VAL A 46 -18.37 1.49 24.90
N HIS A 47 -17.15 1.42 25.44
CA HIS A 47 -15.96 1.85 24.71
C HIS A 47 -15.82 0.87 23.54
N ARG A 48 -15.99 1.39 22.32
CA ARG A 48 -15.58 0.63 21.14
C ARG A 48 -14.08 0.36 21.28
N PRO A 49 -13.63 -0.88 21.11
CA PRO A 49 -12.20 -1.17 21.15
C PRO A 49 -11.49 -0.31 20.10
N THR A 50 -10.35 0.24 20.47
CA THR A 50 -9.49 1.05 19.61
C THR A 50 -8.27 0.21 19.23
N PRO A 51 -7.96 0.08 17.92
CA PRO A 51 -6.87 -0.76 17.47
C PRO A 51 -5.53 -0.20 17.93
N SER A 52 -4.61 -1.09 18.29
CA SER A 52 -3.22 -0.77 18.61
C SER A 52 -2.26 -1.34 17.56
N PHE A 53 -2.76 -1.71 16.38
CA PHE A 53 -1.97 -2.30 15.30
C PHE A 53 -2.47 -1.80 13.94
N GLY A 54 -1.65 -1.93 12.90
CA GLY A 54 -2.00 -1.60 11.53
C GLY A 54 -1.65 -2.71 10.54
N LEU A 55 -2.41 -2.80 9.45
CA LEU A 55 -2.25 -3.84 8.43
C LEU A 55 -1.73 -3.25 7.12
N LEU A 56 -0.69 -3.86 6.55
CA LEU A 56 -0.10 -3.48 5.27
C LEU A 56 -0.22 -4.69 4.34
N PHE A 57 -1.04 -4.58 3.30
CA PHE A 57 -1.27 -5.67 2.35
C PHE A 57 -0.51 -5.42 1.06
N ASP A 58 0.33 -6.35 0.61
CA ASP A 58 0.62 -6.41 -0.82
C ASP A 58 -0.67 -6.67 -1.62
N ILE A 59 -0.69 -6.33 -2.91
CA ILE A 59 -1.86 -6.51 -3.77
C ILE A 59 -1.72 -7.78 -4.62
N ASP A 60 -0.61 -7.93 -5.34
CA ASP A 60 -0.46 -8.89 -6.43
C ASP A 60 0.11 -10.21 -5.90
N GLY A 61 -0.74 -11.22 -5.71
CA GLY A 61 -0.38 -12.49 -5.08
C GLY A 61 -0.94 -12.64 -3.67
N VAL A 62 -1.44 -11.55 -3.07
CA VAL A 62 -2.11 -11.54 -1.76
C VAL A 62 -3.60 -11.27 -1.88
N ILE A 63 -3.98 -10.20 -2.60
CA ILE A 63 -5.39 -9.79 -2.77
C ILE A 63 -5.93 -10.24 -4.11
N VAL A 64 -5.13 -10.11 -5.17
CA VAL A 64 -5.52 -10.44 -6.54
C VAL A 64 -4.45 -11.28 -7.22
N ARG A 65 -4.88 -12.10 -8.18
CA ARG A 65 -4.01 -12.74 -9.17
C ARG A 65 -4.45 -12.30 -10.56
N GLY A 66 -3.76 -11.32 -11.11
CA GLY A 66 -4.22 -10.63 -12.33
C GLY A 66 -5.49 -9.82 -12.06
N ARG A 67 -6.61 -10.21 -12.66
CA ARG A 67 -7.91 -9.54 -12.49
C ARG A 67 -8.85 -10.24 -11.50
N ASN A 68 -8.44 -11.40 -10.97
CA ASN A 68 -9.28 -12.22 -10.11
C ASN A 68 -8.87 -12.02 -8.65
N ALA A 69 -9.84 -11.89 -7.74
CA ALA A 69 -9.57 -11.92 -6.32
C ALA A 69 -8.97 -13.28 -5.91
N ILE A 70 -8.03 -13.25 -4.97
CA ILE A 70 -7.60 -14.46 -4.25
C ILE A 70 -8.80 -14.95 -3.40
N PRO A 71 -9.09 -16.27 -3.37
CA PRO A 71 -10.16 -16.81 -2.53
C PRO A 71 -10.04 -16.35 -1.08
N GLY A 72 -11.15 -15.95 -0.47
CA GLY A 72 -11.19 -15.44 0.91
C GLY A 72 -10.84 -13.95 1.06
N ALA A 73 -10.21 -13.31 0.05
CA ALA A 73 -9.81 -11.91 0.17
C ALA A 73 -11.02 -10.98 0.40
N ALA A 74 -12.08 -11.11 -0.39
CA ALA A 74 -13.27 -10.27 -0.25
C ALA A 74 -13.97 -10.45 1.11
N GLU A 75 -14.06 -11.69 1.59
CA GLU A 75 -14.63 -12.03 2.89
C GLU A 75 -13.83 -11.40 4.04
N VAL A 76 -12.51 -11.50 3.98
CA VAL A 76 -11.59 -10.95 4.98
C VAL A 76 -11.71 -9.43 5.05
N PHE A 77 -11.71 -8.75 3.91
CA PHE A 77 -11.89 -7.30 3.92
C PHE A 77 -13.23 -6.90 4.52
N ARG A 78 -14.30 -7.67 4.26
CA ARG A 78 -15.60 -7.45 4.91
C ARG A 78 -15.54 -7.63 6.43
N LYS A 79 -14.74 -8.59 6.95
CA LYS A 79 -14.49 -8.75 8.40
C LYS A 79 -13.76 -7.54 9.02
N LEU A 80 -12.95 -6.84 8.22
CA LEU A 80 -12.18 -5.67 8.65
C LEU A 80 -12.97 -4.34 8.57
N LEU A 81 -14.25 -4.36 8.17
CA LEU A 81 -15.10 -3.18 8.15
C LEU A 81 -16.00 -3.11 9.39
N ASP A 82 -16.27 -1.88 9.83
CA ASP A 82 -17.30 -1.55 10.79
C ASP A 82 -18.69 -1.53 10.13
N ARG A 83 -19.73 -1.27 10.94
CA ARG A 83 -21.13 -1.22 10.49
C ARG A 83 -21.42 -0.13 9.46
N ASP A 84 -20.58 0.91 9.39
CA ASP A 84 -20.71 2.00 8.44
C ASP A 84 -19.94 1.69 7.13
N GLY A 85 -19.46 0.45 6.94
CA GLY A 85 -18.69 0.02 5.76
C GLY A 85 -17.28 0.57 5.73
N LYS A 86 -16.75 0.95 6.89
CA LYS A 86 -15.55 1.75 7.06
C LYS A 86 -14.49 0.90 7.78
N PRO A 87 -13.17 1.01 7.50
CA PRO A 87 -12.16 0.18 8.17
C PRO A 87 -12.26 0.23 9.71
N ALA A 88 -12.36 -0.92 10.36
CA ALA A 88 -12.39 -1.08 11.82
C ALA A 88 -10.98 -1.06 12.43
N VAL A 89 -9.96 -1.30 11.61
CA VAL A 89 -8.54 -1.20 11.92
C VAL A 89 -7.85 -0.37 10.83
N PRO A 90 -6.75 0.35 11.11
CA PRO A 90 -6.05 1.10 10.09
C PRO A 90 -5.37 0.12 9.13
N LEU A 91 -5.55 0.35 7.83
CA LEU A 91 -4.99 -0.53 6.82
C LEU A 91 -4.63 0.23 5.54
N VAL A 92 -3.58 -0.24 4.88
CA VAL A 92 -3.12 0.25 3.57
C VAL A 92 -2.74 -0.92 2.67
N PHE A 93 -2.86 -0.71 1.37
CA PHE A 93 -2.41 -1.60 0.32
C PHE A 93 -1.11 -1.05 -0.27
N VAL A 94 -0.05 -1.85 -0.29
CA VAL A 94 1.29 -1.45 -0.70
C VAL A 94 1.71 -2.29 -1.89
N THR A 95 1.82 -1.70 -3.08
CA THR A 95 2.23 -2.39 -4.31
C THR A 95 3.42 -1.69 -4.98
N ASN A 96 4.27 -2.48 -5.63
CA ASN A 96 5.32 -1.95 -6.51
C ASN A 96 4.80 -1.58 -7.91
N ALA A 97 3.51 -1.78 -8.18
CA ALA A 97 2.83 -1.20 -9.33
C ALA A 97 2.80 0.34 -9.23
N GLY A 98 2.63 1.02 -10.35
CA GLY A 98 2.47 2.47 -10.36
C GLY A 98 2.36 3.05 -11.77
N ASN A 99 1.64 2.36 -12.65
CA ASN A 99 1.28 2.80 -13.99
C ASN A 99 -0.10 3.49 -14.05
N CYS A 100 -0.66 3.83 -12.89
CA CYS A 100 -1.97 4.44 -12.75
C CYS A 100 -1.96 5.40 -11.55
N LEU A 101 -3.02 6.18 -11.41
CA LEU A 101 -3.26 7.01 -10.24
C LEU A 101 -3.74 6.16 -9.05
N ARG A 102 -3.45 6.59 -7.82
CA ARG A 102 -3.94 5.92 -6.59
C ARG A 102 -5.45 5.75 -6.59
N GLN A 103 -6.19 6.77 -7.03
CA GLN A 103 -7.65 6.73 -7.12
C GLN A 103 -8.16 5.68 -8.11
N ALA A 104 -7.49 5.53 -9.27
CA ALA A 104 -7.84 4.52 -10.25
C ALA A 104 -7.66 3.10 -9.69
N ARG A 105 -6.51 2.86 -9.02
CA ARG A 105 -6.23 1.57 -8.37
C ARG A 105 -7.17 1.28 -7.20
N ALA A 106 -7.53 2.29 -6.40
CA ALA A 106 -8.50 2.16 -5.31
C ALA A 106 -9.88 1.72 -5.84
N THR A 107 -10.32 2.33 -6.93
CA THR A 107 -11.60 2.01 -7.59
C THR A 107 -11.60 0.59 -8.16
N GLU A 108 -10.52 0.21 -8.84
CA GLU A 108 -10.34 -1.15 -9.38
C GLU A 108 -10.37 -2.20 -8.26
N LEU A 109 -9.54 -2.02 -7.22
CA LEU A 109 -9.43 -2.97 -6.13
C LEU A 109 -10.73 -3.05 -5.31
N GLY A 110 -11.38 -1.92 -5.09
CA GLY A 110 -12.67 -1.86 -4.40
C GLY A 110 -13.77 -2.60 -5.16
N SER A 111 -13.76 -2.51 -6.49
CA SER A 111 -14.69 -3.27 -7.35
C SER A 111 -14.45 -4.77 -7.26
N ILE A 112 -13.18 -5.21 -7.21
CA ILE A 112 -12.81 -6.63 -7.09
C ILE A 112 -13.23 -7.19 -5.72
N LEU A 113 -13.05 -6.42 -4.65
CA LEU A 113 -13.35 -6.86 -3.29
C LEU A 113 -14.81 -6.61 -2.87
N GLY A 114 -15.57 -5.83 -3.64
CA GLY A 114 -16.93 -5.42 -3.31
C GLY A 114 -17.00 -4.50 -2.08
N VAL A 115 -15.96 -3.70 -1.84
CA VAL A 115 -15.87 -2.75 -0.71
C VAL A 115 -15.35 -1.39 -1.16
N GLY A 116 -15.72 -0.32 -0.45
CA GLY A 116 -15.17 1.01 -0.72
C GLY A 116 -13.72 1.13 -0.27
N ILE A 117 -12.83 1.55 -1.17
CA ILE A 117 -11.41 1.79 -0.87
C ILE A 117 -11.07 3.23 -1.27
N SER A 118 -10.44 3.97 -0.35
CA SER A 118 -9.96 5.34 -0.60
C SER A 118 -8.57 5.33 -1.26
N ALA A 119 -8.25 6.35 -2.04
CA ALA A 119 -6.90 6.58 -2.57
C ALA A 119 -5.82 6.67 -1.47
N ASP A 120 -6.18 7.13 -0.26
CA ASP A 120 -5.26 7.23 0.88
C ASP A 120 -4.97 5.87 1.55
N GLN A 121 -5.68 4.83 1.13
CA GLN A 121 -5.37 3.44 1.49
C GLN A 121 -4.47 2.78 0.44
N ILE A 122 -4.16 3.43 -0.69
CA ILE A 122 -3.33 2.86 -1.76
C ILE A 122 -1.95 3.50 -1.76
N ILE A 123 -0.92 2.67 -1.68
CA ILE A 123 0.49 3.04 -1.82
C ILE A 123 1.03 2.33 -3.06
N LEU A 124 1.09 3.08 -4.16
CA LEU A 124 1.85 2.73 -5.35
C LEU A 124 3.34 3.00 -5.13
N SER A 125 4.22 2.41 -5.95
CA SER A 125 5.67 2.53 -5.76
C SER A 125 6.19 3.97 -5.74
N HIS A 126 5.50 4.89 -6.44
CA HIS A 126 5.88 6.30 -6.54
C HIS A 126 5.23 7.17 -5.46
N SER A 127 4.26 6.67 -4.70
CA SER A 127 3.51 7.47 -3.71
C SER A 127 4.38 8.17 -2.66
N PRO A 128 5.49 7.58 -2.17
CA PRO A 128 6.35 8.26 -1.21
C PRO A 128 6.93 9.60 -1.73
N LEU A 129 7.02 9.80 -3.05
CA LEU A 129 7.46 11.06 -3.67
C LEU A 129 6.60 12.27 -3.30
N GLN A 130 5.37 12.05 -2.80
CA GLN A 130 4.53 13.12 -2.26
C GLN A 130 5.20 13.90 -1.12
N ARG A 131 6.12 13.28 -0.38
CA ARG A 131 6.84 13.94 0.72
C ARG A 131 8.16 14.58 0.31
N PHE A 132 8.58 14.43 -0.95
CA PHE A 132 9.86 14.93 -1.45
C PHE A 132 9.72 16.37 -1.95
N HIS A 133 9.23 17.25 -1.08
CA HIS A 133 8.88 18.63 -1.43
C HIS A 133 10.04 19.43 -2.03
N HIS A 134 11.29 19.10 -1.66
CA HIS A 134 12.50 19.72 -2.19
C HIS A 134 12.72 19.46 -3.69
N PHE A 135 12.02 18.50 -4.30
CA PHE A 135 12.01 18.26 -5.74
C PHE A 135 10.79 18.81 -6.47
N HIS A 136 9.72 19.21 -5.77
CA HIS A 136 8.44 19.58 -6.40
C HIS A 136 8.52 20.82 -7.30
N ASP A 137 9.50 21.69 -7.06
CA ASP A 137 9.77 22.91 -7.86
C ASP A 137 10.87 22.76 -8.92
N LYS A 138 11.53 21.60 -8.98
CA LYS A 138 12.61 21.33 -9.93
C LYS A 138 12.05 20.81 -11.25
N TRP A 139 12.78 21.00 -12.34
CA TRP A 139 12.47 20.36 -13.62
C TRP A 139 12.77 18.86 -13.55
N VAL A 140 11.70 18.08 -13.56
CA VAL A 140 11.73 16.64 -13.33
C VAL A 140 11.38 15.89 -14.61
N LEU A 141 12.29 15.03 -15.07
CA LEU A 141 11.99 14.05 -16.10
C LEU A 141 11.25 12.86 -15.47
N MET A 142 10.03 12.59 -15.94
CA MET A 142 9.25 11.40 -15.60
C MET A 142 9.29 10.41 -16.76
N SER A 143 9.83 9.21 -16.51
CA SER A 143 9.88 8.15 -17.51
C SER A 143 9.18 6.90 -17.00
N GLY A 144 8.24 6.34 -17.75
CA GLY A 144 7.54 5.11 -17.39
C GLY A 144 6.28 4.88 -18.22
N GLN A 145 5.50 3.87 -17.86
CA GLN A 145 4.22 3.57 -18.52
C GLN A 145 3.05 4.08 -17.69
N GLY A 146 2.05 4.66 -18.36
CA GLY A 146 0.85 5.23 -17.73
C GLY A 146 0.73 6.75 -17.92
N PRO A 147 -0.25 7.40 -17.29
CA PRO A 147 -0.45 8.84 -17.40
C PRO A 147 0.59 9.59 -16.54
N MET A 148 1.84 9.65 -17.01
CA MET A 148 2.98 10.17 -16.25
C MET A 148 2.79 11.61 -15.78
N GLU A 149 2.19 12.46 -16.63
CA GLU A 149 1.93 13.85 -16.29
C GLU A 149 0.91 13.98 -15.15
N ASP A 150 -0.19 13.23 -15.21
CA ASP A 150 -1.21 13.23 -14.15
C ASP A 150 -0.66 12.66 -12.84
N ILE A 151 0.14 11.58 -12.92
CA ILE A 151 0.82 11.01 -11.76
C ILE A 151 1.75 12.05 -11.13
N ALA A 152 2.55 12.75 -11.92
CA ALA A 152 3.46 13.76 -11.41
C ALA A 152 2.71 14.92 -10.72
N LYS A 153 1.58 15.35 -11.30
CA LYS A 153 0.70 16.37 -10.69
C LYS A 153 0.08 15.88 -9.37
N ASP A 154 -0.44 14.64 -9.30
CA ASP A 154 -0.96 14.03 -8.06
C ASP A 154 0.11 13.92 -6.96
N LEU A 155 1.37 13.76 -7.36
CA LEU A 155 2.50 13.72 -6.44
C LEU A 155 2.96 15.11 -5.96
N GLY A 156 2.47 16.19 -6.58
CA GLY A 156 2.80 17.58 -6.23
C GLY A 156 3.90 18.23 -7.09
N PHE A 157 4.41 17.54 -8.12
CA PHE A 157 5.40 18.12 -9.03
C PHE A 157 4.78 19.19 -9.93
N ARG A 158 5.44 20.34 -10.04
CA ARG A 158 4.97 21.50 -10.82
C ARG A 158 5.60 21.60 -12.20
N LYS A 159 6.82 21.09 -12.36
CA LYS A 159 7.63 21.22 -13.58
C LYS A 159 8.04 19.84 -14.07
N VAL A 160 7.27 19.31 -15.01
CA VAL A 160 7.38 17.92 -15.46
C VAL A 160 7.72 17.91 -16.94
N ILE A 161 8.69 17.06 -17.29
CA ILE A 161 9.03 16.68 -18.66
C ILE A 161 8.79 15.18 -18.76
N THR A 162 8.08 14.73 -19.78
CA THR A 162 7.88 13.29 -20.06
C THR A 162 8.86 12.80 -21.13
N ILE A 163 8.92 11.48 -21.33
CA ILE A 163 9.68 10.90 -22.44
C ILE A 163 9.06 11.30 -23.78
N GLU A 164 7.73 11.48 -23.82
CA GLU A 164 7.01 11.98 -24.98
C GLU A 164 7.43 13.42 -25.32
N ASP A 165 7.62 14.29 -24.33
CA ASP A 165 8.10 15.67 -24.52
C ASP A 165 9.54 15.71 -25.05
N LEU A 166 10.44 14.92 -24.45
CA LEU A 166 11.82 14.79 -24.92
C LEU A 166 11.87 14.30 -26.38
N ARG A 167 11.04 13.30 -26.71
CA ARG A 167 10.94 12.77 -28.07
C ARG A 167 10.44 13.82 -29.06
N ALA A 168 9.47 14.64 -28.66
CA ALA A 168 8.93 15.70 -29.51
C ALA A 168 9.99 16.80 -29.77
N ALA A 169 10.76 17.17 -28.75
CA ALA A 169 11.81 18.18 -28.90
C ALA A 169 13.07 17.66 -29.62
N TYR A 170 13.41 16.38 -29.43
CA TYR A 170 14.61 15.75 -29.99
C TYR A 170 14.27 14.45 -30.75
N PRO A 171 13.58 14.55 -31.89
CA PRO A 171 13.05 13.40 -32.64
C PRO A 171 14.14 12.50 -33.26
N LEU A 172 15.39 12.94 -33.27
CA LEU A 172 16.55 12.16 -33.72
C LEU A 172 17.23 11.37 -32.59
N LEU A 173 16.76 11.47 -31.34
CA LEU A 173 17.30 10.66 -30.22
C LEU A 173 16.77 9.22 -30.22
N ASP A 174 15.55 8.99 -30.70
CA ASP A 174 14.93 7.66 -30.80
C ASP A 174 14.98 7.16 -32.25
N MET A 175 16.16 6.72 -32.70
CA MET A 175 16.35 6.17 -34.05
C MET A 175 16.22 4.66 -34.12
N VAL A 176 16.01 3.99 -32.98
CA VAL A 176 15.92 2.52 -32.89
C VAL A 176 14.54 2.03 -33.31
N ASP A 177 13.46 2.74 -32.95
CA ASP A 177 12.12 2.40 -33.45
C ASP A 177 11.92 2.96 -34.87
N HIS A 178 12.02 2.08 -35.86
CA HIS A 178 11.86 2.42 -37.28
C HIS A 178 10.49 3.03 -37.60
N ASN A 179 9.44 2.65 -36.86
CA ASN A 179 8.09 3.16 -37.08
C ASN A 179 7.93 4.61 -36.61
N ARG A 180 8.84 5.08 -35.76
CA ARG A 180 8.81 6.43 -35.16
C ARG A 180 9.78 7.41 -35.79
N ARG A 181 10.57 6.96 -36.78
CA ARG A 181 11.51 7.83 -37.47
C ARG A 181 10.76 8.92 -38.23
N PRO A 182 11.14 10.20 -38.06
CA PRO A 182 10.52 11.27 -38.80
C PRO A 182 10.80 11.10 -40.30
N GLN A 183 9.75 11.09 -41.13
CA GLN A 183 9.90 11.01 -42.60
C GLN A 183 10.40 12.31 -43.23
N ILE A 184 10.21 13.42 -42.53
CA ILE A 184 10.67 14.76 -42.90
C ILE A 184 11.45 15.30 -41.71
N MET A 185 12.65 15.86 -41.95
CA MET A 185 13.44 16.47 -40.88
C MET A 185 12.63 17.59 -40.20
N PRO A 186 12.31 17.45 -38.91
CA PRO A 186 11.54 18.45 -38.19
C PRO A 186 12.42 19.66 -37.86
N ARG A 187 11.82 20.87 -37.87
CA ARG A 187 12.49 22.05 -37.31
C ARG A 187 12.61 21.84 -35.80
N VAL A 188 13.83 21.84 -35.30
CA VAL A 188 14.10 21.80 -33.86
C VAL A 188 13.63 23.12 -33.27
N SER A 189 12.54 23.12 -32.52
CA SER A 189 12.11 24.30 -31.78
C SER A 189 11.35 23.90 -30.52
N LEU A 190 12.10 23.52 -29.48
CA LEU A 190 11.66 23.56 -28.09
C LEU A 190 12.92 23.61 -27.23
N ASP A 191 13.14 24.73 -26.54
CA ASP A 191 14.12 24.80 -25.45
C ASP A 191 13.58 23.95 -24.30
N ILE A 192 14.04 22.71 -24.20
CA ILE A 192 13.79 21.91 -23.01
C ILE A 192 14.70 22.44 -21.90
N PRO A 193 14.16 22.81 -20.73
CA PRO A 193 14.96 23.29 -19.62
C PRO A 193 15.86 22.16 -19.10
N ALA A 194 16.98 22.52 -18.48
CA ALA A 194 17.88 21.55 -17.90
C ALA A 194 17.14 20.64 -16.91
N ILE A 195 17.18 19.34 -17.14
CA ILE A 195 16.59 18.34 -16.25
C ILE A 195 17.43 18.30 -14.98
N GLU A 196 16.81 18.58 -13.84
CA GLU A 196 17.47 18.59 -12.53
C GLU A 196 17.31 17.25 -11.81
N VAL A 197 16.22 16.52 -12.09
CA VAL A 197 15.88 15.26 -11.44
C VAL A 197 15.27 14.30 -12.47
N HIS A 198 15.64 13.03 -12.43
CA HIS A 198 15.02 11.98 -13.23
C HIS A 198 14.36 10.94 -12.33
N PHE A 199 13.04 10.77 -12.48
CA PHE A 199 12.33 9.63 -11.89
C PHE A 199 12.02 8.60 -12.96
N ASN A 200 12.58 7.41 -12.76
CA ASN A 200 12.23 6.25 -13.56
C ASN A 200 11.17 5.40 -12.86
N LYS A 201 10.06 5.19 -13.54
CA LYS A 201 9.06 4.19 -13.20
C LYS A 201 9.13 3.05 -14.22
N SER A 202 9.72 1.94 -13.81
CA SER A 202 9.52 0.67 -14.50
C SER A 202 8.50 -0.19 -13.75
N ASN A 203 7.65 -0.87 -14.51
CA ASN A 203 6.68 -1.79 -13.95
C ASN A 203 7.42 -3.02 -13.43
N TYR A 204 7.30 -3.29 -12.13
CA TYR A 204 7.44 -4.65 -11.65
C TYR A 204 6.18 -5.38 -12.12
N VAL A 205 6.22 -5.95 -13.34
CA VAL A 205 5.14 -6.83 -13.81
C VAL A 205 5.36 -8.18 -13.14
N GLY A 206 4.80 -8.33 -11.94
CA GLY A 206 4.48 -9.66 -11.41
C GLY A 206 3.67 -10.41 -12.47
N ARG A 207 4.09 -11.65 -12.75
CA ARG A 207 3.56 -12.60 -13.72
C ARG A 207 2.08 -12.39 -14.09
N SER A 208 1.80 -11.87 -15.29
CA SER A 208 0.55 -12.14 -16.00
C SER A 208 0.67 -13.42 -16.83
N SER A 209 -0.28 -14.35 -16.62
CA SER A 209 -0.40 -15.70 -17.18
C SER A 209 -0.33 -15.77 -18.72
N PRO A 210 -0.02 -16.94 -19.31
CA PRO A 210 0.33 -17.08 -20.71
C PRO A 210 -0.91 -17.31 -21.56
N LEU A 211 -1.18 -16.43 -22.53
CA LEU A 211 -1.98 -16.78 -23.69
C LEU A 211 -1.32 -16.25 -24.97
N SER A 212 -0.79 -17.21 -25.72
CA SER A 212 -0.73 -17.29 -27.19
C SER A 212 0.16 -16.29 -27.96
N SER A 213 1.35 -16.76 -28.38
CA SER A 213 1.64 -17.17 -29.78
C SER A 213 3.13 -17.01 -30.16
N SER A 214 3.73 -18.16 -30.51
CA SER A 214 4.89 -18.41 -31.40
C SER A 214 6.10 -17.45 -31.40
N ALA A 215 7.13 -17.79 -30.62
CA ALA A 215 8.51 -18.03 -31.08
C ALA A 215 9.41 -18.41 -29.87
N PHE A 216 9.99 -19.62 -29.92
CA PHE A 216 11.06 -20.14 -29.06
C PHE A 216 10.95 -19.97 -27.53
N LEU A 217 10.65 -21.10 -26.87
CA LEU A 217 10.57 -21.30 -25.42
C LEU A 217 11.96 -21.19 -24.74
N LEU A 218 12.36 -19.97 -24.36
CA LEU A 218 13.11 -19.75 -23.13
C LEU A 218 12.06 -19.51 -22.02
N GLN A 219 12.09 -20.28 -20.93
CA GLN A 219 11.32 -19.97 -19.72
C GLN A 219 11.87 -18.67 -19.09
N ILE A 220 11.53 -17.52 -19.67
CA ILE A 220 11.98 -16.21 -19.22
C ILE A 220 11.15 -15.79 -18.01
N GLN A 221 11.77 -15.73 -16.83
CA GLN A 221 11.31 -14.88 -15.74
C GLN A 221 11.27 -13.44 -16.27
N LYS A 222 10.11 -12.77 -16.25
CA LYS A 222 9.98 -11.41 -16.78
C LYS A 222 10.96 -10.48 -16.02
N PHE A 223 11.87 -9.84 -16.75
CA PHE A 223 12.81 -8.88 -16.18
C PHE A 223 12.07 -7.66 -15.62
N GLY A 224 12.29 -7.35 -14.33
CA GLY A 224 11.74 -6.17 -13.66
C GLY A 224 12.65 -4.95 -13.76
N HIS A 225 12.36 -3.92 -12.95
CA HIS A 225 13.11 -2.65 -12.90
C HIS A 225 14.63 -2.85 -12.69
N GLY A 226 15.04 -3.87 -11.94
CA GLY A 226 16.46 -4.16 -11.69
C GLY A 226 17.27 -4.30 -12.97
N THR A 227 16.73 -4.93 -14.01
CA THR A 227 17.44 -5.10 -15.30
C THR A 227 17.53 -3.78 -16.07
N PHE A 228 16.46 -2.98 -16.08
CA PHE A 228 16.48 -1.64 -16.70
C PHE A 228 17.56 -0.76 -16.07
N LEU A 229 17.65 -0.74 -14.73
CA LEU A 229 18.67 0.03 -14.03
C LEU A 229 20.07 -0.47 -14.34
N VAL A 230 20.30 -1.78 -14.34
CA VAL A 230 21.62 -2.36 -14.72
C VAL A 230 22.02 -1.93 -16.13
N CYS A 231 21.10 -1.94 -17.10
CA CYS A 231 21.35 -1.46 -18.45
C CYS A 231 21.68 0.05 -18.46
N LEU A 232 20.89 0.86 -17.76
CA LEU A 232 21.08 2.31 -17.67
C LEU A 232 22.43 2.67 -17.04
N GLU A 233 22.81 2.01 -15.95
CA GLU A 233 24.10 2.19 -15.28
C GLU A 233 25.26 1.84 -16.19
N THR A 234 25.16 0.70 -16.88
CA THR A 234 26.20 0.22 -17.78
C THR A 234 26.42 1.20 -18.92
N LEU A 235 25.33 1.69 -19.51
CA LEU A 235 25.38 2.69 -20.58
C LEU A 235 25.92 4.04 -20.07
N TYR A 236 25.42 4.52 -18.94
CA TYR A 236 25.88 5.78 -18.34
C TYR A 236 27.39 5.75 -18.07
N HIS A 237 27.88 4.67 -17.46
CA HIS A 237 29.31 4.48 -17.20
C HIS A 237 30.12 4.39 -18.49
N LYS A 238 29.63 3.64 -19.48
CA LYS A 238 30.33 3.51 -20.77
C LYS A 238 30.44 4.84 -21.52
N LEU A 239 29.43 5.71 -21.43
CA LEU A 239 29.38 6.99 -22.13
C LEU A 239 30.12 8.11 -21.40
N THR A 240 30.04 8.16 -20.08
CA THR A 240 30.56 9.28 -19.28
C THR A 240 31.85 8.96 -18.53
N GLY A 241 32.18 7.68 -18.37
CA GLY A 241 33.22 7.20 -17.46
C GLY A 241 32.86 7.35 -15.97
N GLN A 242 31.66 7.84 -15.64
CA GLN A 242 31.21 8.06 -14.27
C GLN A 242 30.18 7.01 -13.84
N ARG A 243 30.09 6.77 -12.54
CA ARG A 243 29.02 5.93 -11.99
C ARG A 243 27.74 6.74 -11.86
N LEU A 244 26.61 6.17 -12.28
CA LEU A 244 25.29 6.77 -12.05
C LEU A 244 24.98 6.78 -10.55
N ILE A 245 24.68 7.95 -9.98
CA ILE A 245 24.36 8.12 -8.56
C ILE A 245 22.84 8.24 -8.41
N TYR A 246 22.27 7.47 -7.49
CA TYR A 246 20.85 7.56 -7.14
C TYR A 246 20.71 8.20 -5.78
N GLU A 247 19.77 9.13 -5.64
CA GLU A 247 19.49 9.78 -4.36
C GLU A 247 18.54 8.97 -3.49
N ALA A 248 17.59 8.26 -4.11
CA ALA A 248 16.66 7.40 -3.39
C ALA A 248 16.14 6.24 -4.26
N LEU A 249 16.02 5.06 -3.65
CA LEU A 249 15.30 3.92 -4.19
C LEU A 249 13.96 3.82 -3.47
N ILE A 250 12.87 3.85 -4.22
CA ILE A 250 11.50 3.84 -3.70
C ILE A 250 10.76 2.61 -4.24
N GLY A 251 9.75 2.16 -3.49
CA GLY A 251 9.11 0.86 -3.67
C GLY A 251 9.71 -0.16 -2.70
N LYS A 252 8.98 -1.24 -2.44
CA LYS A 252 9.45 -2.36 -1.63
C LYS A 252 10.70 -2.97 -2.28
N PRO A 253 11.77 -3.28 -1.53
CA PRO A 253 11.84 -3.37 -0.06
C PRO A 253 12.31 -2.10 0.68
N SER A 254 12.30 -0.92 0.04
CA SER A 254 12.81 0.32 0.64
C SER A 254 12.07 0.71 1.93
N THR A 255 12.82 1.08 2.97
CA THR A 255 12.30 1.60 4.24
C THR A 255 11.50 2.89 4.07
N ILE A 256 11.78 3.67 3.01
CA ILE A 256 11.01 4.87 2.66
C ILE A 256 9.54 4.52 2.39
N THR A 257 9.28 3.39 1.73
CA THR A 257 7.93 2.93 1.42
C THR A 257 7.17 2.55 2.68
N TYR A 258 7.82 1.83 3.60
CA TYR A 258 7.22 1.42 4.87
C TYR A 258 7.03 2.60 5.84
N SER A 259 7.95 3.57 5.84
CA SER A 259 7.78 4.81 6.59
C SER A 259 6.59 5.64 6.09
N PHE A 260 6.39 5.69 4.76
CA PHE A 260 5.20 6.30 4.19
C PHE A 260 3.92 5.54 4.57
N ALA A 261 3.96 4.21 4.57
CA ALA A 261 2.85 3.36 5.00
C ALA A 261 2.48 3.58 6.47
N GLU A 262 3.47 3.61 7.36
CA GLU A 262 3.29 3.94 8.77
C GLU A 262 2.58 5.29 8.93
N HIS A 263 3.05 6.32 8.22
CA HIS A 263 2.44 7.63 8.31
C HIS A 263 0.94 7.61 7.93
N LEU A 264 0.57 6.87 6.89
CA LEU A 264 -0.83 6.73 6.49
C LEU A 264 -1.66 5.97 7.53
N ILE A 265 -1.11 4.90 8.11
CA ILE A 265 -1.73 4.16 9.22
C ILE A 265 -2.00 5.08 10.42
N LEU A 266 -1.00 5.88 10.84
CA LEU A 266 -1.13 6.82 11.94
C LEU A 266 -2.13 7.94 11.63
N THR A 267 -2.16 8.41 10.38
CA THR A 267 -3.13 9.43 9.93
C THR A 267 -4.55 8.90 9.98
N GLN A 268 -4.79 7.69 9.46
CA GLN A 268 -6.10 7.02 9.56
C GLN A 268 -6.54 6.86 11.03
N ALA A 269 -5.62 6.46 11.92
CA ALA A 269 -5.93 6.31 13.33
C ALA A 269 -6.33 7.64 13.98
N LYS A 270 -5.59 8.71 13.69
CA LYS A 270 -5.90 10.06 14.18
C LYS A 270 -7.26 10.56 13.67
N GLU A 271 -7.54 10.41 12.37
CA GLU A 271 -8.80 10.84 11.75
C GLU A 271 -10.02 10.06 12.29
N ARG A 272 -9.83 8.81 12.68
CA ARG A 272 -10.85 7.99 13.35
C ARG A 272 -11.02 8.29 14.83
N GLY A 273 -10.14 9.09 15.43
CA GLY A 273 -10.12 9.33 16.88
C GLY A 273 -9.70 8.09 17.67
N TRP A 274 -8.89 7.21 17.08
CA TRP A 274 -8.30 6.08 17.80
C TRP A 274 -7.15 6.58 18.67
N ASN A 275 -7.39 6.61 19.98
CA ASN A 275 -6.44 7.17 20.95
C ASN A 275 -5.34 6.18 21.37
N ASN A 276 -5.47 4.91 21.01
CA ASN A 276 -4.45 3.92 21.32
C ASN A 276 -3.26 4.09 20.38
N PRO A 277 -2.01 4.05 20.89
CA PRO A 277 -0.84 4.06 20.03
C PRO A 277 -0.80 2.79 19.17
N ILE A 278 -0.47 2.95 17.89
CA ILE A 278 -0.21 1.83 16.99
C ILE A 278 1.16 1.25 17.37
N ARG A 279 1.17 0.07 18.00
CA ARG A 279 2.34 -0.61 18.54
C ARG A 279 3.01 -1.55 17.52
N THR A 280 2.22 -2.16 16.65
CA THR A 280 2.69 -3.19 15.71
C THR A 280 2.14 -2.91 14.31
N LEU A 281 3.01 -3.00 13.31
CA LEU A 281 2.62 -3.09 11.91
C LEU A 281 2.74 -4.54 11.44
N TYR A 282 1.72 -5.03 10.73
CA TYR A 282 1.74 -6.36 10.12
C TYR A 282 1.79 -6.23 8.60
N ALA A 283 2.92 -6.60 8.01
CA ALA A 283 3.13 -6.58 6.58
C ALA A 283 2.87 -7.96 5.98
N ILE A 284 1.80 -8.06 5.19
CA ILE A 284 1.31 -9.30 4.60
C ILE A 284 1.66 -9.28 3.11
N GLY A 285 2.49 -10.23 2.68
CA GLY A 285 3.07 -10.25 1.35
C GLY A 285 3.32 -11.66 0.82
N ASP A 286 3.55 -11.80 -0.48
CA ASP A 286 3.81 -13.09 -1.14
C ASP A 286 5.27 -13.25 -1.57
N ASN A 287 6.05 -12.17 -1.55
CA ASN A 287 7.40 -12.13 -2.08
C ASN A 287 8.44 -11.94 -0.97
N PRO A 288 9.25 -12.98 -0.65
CA PRO A 288 10.30 -12.90 0.35
C PRO A 288 11.29 -11.75 0.13
N MET A 289 11.62 -11.44 -1.13
CA MET A 289 12.64 -10.46 -1.49
C MET A 289 12.15 -9.01 -1.51
N ALA A 290 10.83 -8.80 -1.44
CA ALA A 290 10.23 -7.46 -1.49
C ALA A 290 9.43 -7.16 -0.23
N ASP A 291 8.45 -8.00 0.09
CA ASP A 291 7.54 -7.78 1.21
C ASP A 291 8.22 -8.14 2.52
N ILE A 292 8.69 -9.38 2.64
CA ILE A 292 9.27 -9.90 3.88
C ILE A 292 10.57 -9.17 4.19
N TYR A 293 11.48 -9.11 3.21
CA TYR A 293 12.73 -8.36 3.33
C TYR A 293 12.49 -6.88 3.68
N GLY A 294 11.52 -6.23 3.03
CA GLY A 294 11.20 -4.83 3.32
C GLY A 294 10.63 -4.60 4.73
N ALA A 295 9.72 -5.47 5.17
CA ALA A 295 9.13 -5.41 6.49
C ALA A 295 10.18 -5.66 7.60
N ASN A 296 11.06 -6.64 7.39
CA ASN A 296 12.13 -6.96 8.32
C ASN A 296 13.20 -5.86 8.38
N LEU A 297 13.58 -5.28 7.23
CA LEU A 297 14.42 -4.08 7.18
C LEU A 297 13.79 -2.91 7.94
N TYR A 298 12.48 -2.71 7.77
CA TYR A 298 11.78 -1.64 8.48
C TYR A 298 11.71 -1.90 9.98
N ASN A 299 11.54 -3.15 10.40
CA ASN A 299 11.60 -3.52 11.80
C ASN A 299 12.97 -3.21 12.42
N LEU A 300 14.08 -3.51 11.72
CA LEU A 300 15.42 -3.11 12.16
C LEU A 300 15.55 -1.58 12.28
N HIS A 301 14.96 -0.84 11.34
CA HIS A 301 14.92 0.62 11.38
C HIS A 301 14.19 1.15 12.63
N LEU A 302 13.01 0.60 12.95
CA LEU A 302 12.25 0.93 14.15
C LEU A 302 13.02 0.60 15.43
N GLN A 303 13.76 -0.53 15.42
CA GLN A 303 14.53 -0.98 16.57
C GLN A 303 15.86 -0.24 16.80
N SER A 304 16.25 0.64 15.88
CA SER A 304 17.46 1.46 16.04
C SER A 304 17.35 2.40 17.25
N PRO A 305 18.45 2.68 17.98
CA PRO A 305 18.40 3.52 19.18
C PRO A 305 17.80 4.92 18.94
N GLN A 306 18.00 5.47 17.74
CA GLN A 306 17.49 6.79 17.34
C GLN A 306 15.97 6.80 17.18
N ASN A 307 15.36 5.70 16.76
CA ASN A 307 13.92 5.61 16.51
C ASN A 307 13.14 5.00 17.67
N LYS A 308 13.75 4.13 18.47
CA LYS A 308 13.13 3.57 19.70
C LYS A 308 12.64 4.63 20.69
N LEU A 309 13.25 5.81 20.66
CA LEU A 309 12.95 6.94 21.56
C LEU A 309 11.96 7.94 20.96
N LYS A 310 11.53 7.76 19.70
CA LYS A 310 10.57 8.69 19.08
C LYS A 310 9.15 8.28 19.47
N ASP A 311 8.49 9.16 20.22
CA ASP A 311 7.09 8.98 20.58
C ASP A 311 6.18 8.94 19.35
N GLY A 312 5.21 8.03 19.36
CA GLY A 312 4.17 7.91 18.33
C GLY A 312 4.50 6.95 17.17
N HIS A 313 5.70 6.40 17.12
CA HIS A 313 6.06 5.35 16.16
C HIS A 313 5.67 3.94 16.66
N PRO A 314 5.35 3.01 15.77
CA PRO A 314 5.24 1.59 16.12
C PRO A 314 6.53 1.03 16.69
N LEU A 315 6.38 0.10 17.63
CA LEU A 315 7.48 -0.59 18.29
C LEU A 315 8.08 -1.71 17.43
N SER A 316 7.28 -2.27 16.51
CA SER A 316 7.70 -3.36 15.65
C SER A 316 6.95 -3.38 14.31
N CYS A 317 7.58 -4.02 13.34
CA CYS A 317 6.97 -4.42 12.08
C CYS A 317 7.17 -5.93 11.92
N GLN A 318 6.08 -6.69 11.82
CA GLN A 318 6.11 -8.15 11.67
C GLN A 318 5.70 -8.54 10.26
N SER A 319 6.42 -9.50 9.68
CA SER A 319 6.23 -9.98 8.32
C SER A 319 5.43 -11.28 8.30
N ILE A 320 4.39 -11.32 7.47
CA ILE A 320 3.55 -12.51 7.25
C ILE A 320 3.62 -12.87 5.77
N LEU A 321 4.17 -14.05 5.48
CA LEU A 321 4.29 -14.57 4.12
C LEU A 321 3.07 -15.44 3.79
N VAL A 322 2.39 -15.12 2.68
CA VAL A 322 1.30 -15.93 2.14
C VAL A 322 1.78 -16.81 0.99
N CYS A 323 1.17 -17.99 0.85
CA CYS A 323 1.51 -18.96 -0.19
C CYS A 323 0.70 -18.77 -1.49
N THR A 324 -0.07 -17.71 -1.62
CA THR A 324 -0.95 -17.44 -2.78
C THR A 324 -0.27 -16.76 -3.96
N GLY A 325 1.04 -16.46 -3.88
CA GLY A 325 1.77 -15.75 -4.92
C GLY A 325 3.12 -16.38 -5.28
N VAL A 326 4.18 -15.58 -5.28
CA VAL A 326 5.54 -15.95 -5.70
C VAL A 326 6.08 -17.14 -4.90
N TYR A 327 5.90 -17.13 -3.58
CA TYR A 327 6.44 -18.16 -2.68
C TYR A 327 5.83 -19.56 -2.89
N GLY A 328 4.50 -19.70 -2.95
CA GLY A 328 3.81 -21.00 -2.97
C GLY A 328 3.82 -21.76 -4.30
N ASN A 329 4.55 -21.30 -5.30
CA ASN A 329 4.68 -21.98 -6.61
C ASN A 329 5.97 -22.84 -6.72
N GLN A 330 6.75 -22.93 -5.64
CA GLN A 330 7.82 -23.93 -5.50
C GLN A 330 7.16 -25.28 -5.19
N LYS A 331 7.05 -26.14 -6.20
CA LYS A 331 6.40 -27.48 -6.10
C LYS A 331 7.09 -28.45 -5.13
N GLU A 332 8.23 -28.08 -4.58
CA GLU A 332 8.92 -28.82 -3.54
C GLU A 332 9.41 -27.79 -2.52
N VAL A 333 8.96 -27.93 -1.27
CA VAL A 333 9.62 -27.28 -0.14
C VAL A 333 10.98 -27.98 -0.03
N PRO A 334 12.12 -27.28 -0.23
CA PRO A 334 13.42 -27.89 0.01
C PRO A 334 13.45 -28.36 1.48
N PRO A 335 13.90 -29.59 1.76
CA PRO A 335 13.99 -30.09 3.13
C PRO A 335 14.94 -29.27 4.02
N ASP A 336 15.75 -28.40 3.42
CA ASP A 336 16.65 -27.46 4.09
C ASP A 336 16.33 -25.99 3.72
N PRO A 337 15.95 -25.13 4.69
CA PRO A 337 15.77 -23.68 4.50
C PRO A 337 17.01 -22.96 3.93
N GLN A 338 18.22 -23.52 4.06
CA GLN A 338 19.45 -22.91 3.54
C GLN A 338 19.67 -23.14 2.03
N GLU A 339 19.06 -24.18 1.45
CA GLU A 339 19.19 -24.46 0.01
C GLU A 339 18.38 -23.48 -0.87
N THR A 340 17.31 -22.89 -0.34
CA THR A 340 16.50 -21.90 -1.09
C THR A 340 17.27 -20.59 -1.32
N VAL A 341 18.16 -20.24 -0.39
CA VAL A 341 18.92 -18.98 -0.36
C VAL A 341 20.10 -18.98 -1.34
N THR A 342 20.69 -20.14 -1.64
CA THR A 342 21.93 -20.22 -2.43
C THR A 342 21.70 -20.27 -3.95
N GLN A 343 20.51 -20.64 -4.42
CA GLN A 343 20.22 -20.71 -5.87
C GLN A 343 19.42 -19.53 -6.45
N THR A 344 18.88 -18.62 -5.63
CA THR A 344 18.19 -17.43 -6.14
C THR A 344 19.18 -16.28 -6.30
N VAL A 345 19.64 -16.03 -7.52
CA VAL A 345 20.38 -14.82 -7.86
C VAL A 345 19.58 -13.60 -7.37
N PHE A 346 20.18 -12.78 -6.50
CA PHE A 346 19.57 -11.53 -6.06
C PHE A 346 19.53 -10.56 -7.25
N HIS A 347 18.33 -10.31 -7.78
CA HIS A 347 18.11 -9.34 -8.87
C HIS A 347 17.78 -7.94 -8.32
N GLY A 348 18.02 -7.70 -7.04
CA GLY A 348 17.81 -6.39 -6.41
C GLY A 348 18.90 -5.39 -6.78
N HIS A 349 18.67 -4.13 -6.42
CA HIS A 349 19.60 -3.05 -6.74
C HIS A 349 20.96 -3.26 -6.06
N ARG A 350 22.05 -2.84 -6.72
CA ARG A 350 23.42 -2.93 -6.19
C ARG A 350 23.62 -2.31 -4.79
N ASP A 351 22.83 -1.28 -4.48
CA ASP A 351 22.93 -0.54 -3.20
C ASP A 351 22.13 -1.24 -2.08
N PHE A 352 21.33 -2.27 -2.41
CA PHE A 352 20.82 -3.22 -1.43
C PHE A 352 21.83 -4.36 -1.29
N ARG A 353 22.64 -4.32 -0.23
CA ARG A 353 23.38 -5.51 0.19
C ARG A 353 22.38 -6.49 0.78
N LEU A 354 22.16 -7.59 0.08
CA LEU A 354 21.27 -8.64 0.58
C LEU A 354 21.80 -9.16 1.91
N ASP A 355 20.94 -9.13 2.92
CA ASP A 355 21.14 -9.82 4.19
C ASP A 355 20.18 -11.01 4.19
N PRO A 356 20.68 -12.24 3.98
CA PRO A 356 19.82 -13.43 3.94
C PRO A 356 19.00 -13.64 5.20
N SER A 357 19.42 -13.12 6.36
CA SER A 357 18.63 -13.25 7.59
C SER A 357 17.29 -12.52 7.54
N LEU A 358 17.14 -11.56 6.62
CA LEU A 358 15.93 -10.74 6.52
C LEU A 358 14.89 -11.28 5.55
N VAL A 359 15.14 -12.39 4.85
CA VAL A 359 14.12 -13.01 3.97
C VAL A 359 13.20 -13.98 4.72
N GLU A 360 13.50 -14.29 5.99
CA GLU A 360 12.69 -15.15 6.84
C GLU A 360 11.50 -14.38 7.42
N ALA A 361 10.28 -14.87 7.17
CA ALA A 361 9.07 -14.24 7.65
C ALA A 361 8.83 -14.53 9.13
N SER A 362 8.22 -13.59 9.86
CA SER A 362 7.79 -13.84 11.25
C SER A 362 6.75 -14.96 11.31
N TYR A 363 5.87 -15.03 10.31
CA TYR A 363 4.86 -16.08 10.16
C TYR A 363 4.69 -16.45 8.69
N VAL A 364 4.31 -17.71 8.44
CA VAL A 364 3.94 -18.21 7.11
C VAL A 364 2.55 -18.82 7.19
N VAL A 365 1.68 -18.44 6.26
CA VAL A 365 0.28 -18.88 6.21
C VAL A 365 -0.13 -19.17 4.76
N HIS A 366 -1.24 -19.89 4.58
CA HIS A 366 -1.67 -20.28 3.23
C HIS A 366 -2.08 -19.06 2.38
N ASP A 367 -2.91 -18.17 2.92
CA ASP A 367 -3.55 -17.06 2.21
C ASP A 367 -3.80 -15.86 3.12
N VAL A 368 -4.37 -14.80 2.54
CA VAL A 368 -4.69 -13.56 3.25
C VAL A 368 -5.74 -13.73 4.36
N GLU A 369 -6.61 -14.74 4.27
CA GLU A 369 -7.59 -15.01 5.32
C GLU A 369 -6.92 -15.52 6.58
N GLN A 370 -6.07 -16.54 6.45
CA GLN A 370 -5.30 -17.03 7.57
C GLN A 370 -4.35 -15.97 8.13
N ALA A 371 -3.79 -15.10 7.29
CA ALA A 371 -2.95 -14.00 7.74
C ALA A 371 -3.72 -13.05 8.67
N VAL A 372 -4.91 -12.62 8.26
CA VAL A 372 -5.72 -11.70 9.06
C VAL A 372 -6.24 -12.39 10.32
N ASP A 373 -6.77 -13.61 10.21
CA ASP A 373 -7.26 -14.36 11.39
C ASP A 373 -6.15 -14.56 12.43
N LEU A 374 -4.91 -14.82 12.00
CA LEU A 374 -3.73 -14.89 12.85
C LEU A 374 -3.48 -13.57 13.60
N VAL A 375 -3.47 -12.44 12.88
CA VAL A 375 -3.24 -11.12 13.48
C VAL A 375 -4.34 -10.77 14.47
N LEU A 376 -5.61 -10.95 14.08
CA LEU A 376 -6.74 -10.67 14.98
C LEU A 376 -6.66 -11.50 16.26
N LYS A 377 -6.26 -12.77 16.15
CA LYS A 377 -6.02 -13.63 17.32
C LYS A 377 -4.87 -13.15 18.20
N MET A 378 -3.74 -12.74 17.61
CA MET A 378 -2.58 -12.21 18.36
C MET A 378 -2.89 -10.91 19.09
N GLU A 379 -3.71 -10.05 18.48
CA GLU A 379 -4.11 -8.76 19.02
C GLU A 379 -5.33 -8.85 19.96
N GLY A 380 -5.92 -10.04 20.12
CA GLY A 380 -7.15 -10.24 20.89
C GLY A 380 -8.32 -9.44 20.31
N TRP A 381 -8.29 -9.16 19.00
CA TRP A 381 -9.26 -8.33 18.31
C TRP A 381 -10.46 -9.17 17.86
N VAL A 382 -11.49 -9.22 18.71
CA VAL A 382 -12.76 -9.87 18.40
C VAL A 382 -13.55 -8.97 17.46
N GLY A 383 -13.95 -9.48 16.29
CA GLY A 383 -14.68 -8.70 15.29
C GLY A 383 -15.94 -8.05 15.86
N LEU A 384 -16.28 -6.85 15.40
CA LEU A 384 -17.44 -6.06 15.87
C LEU A 384 -18.80 -6.80 15.76
N ASN A 385 -18.86 -7.89 14.99
CA ASN A 385 -20.06 -8.73 14.84
C ASN A 385 -20.27 -9.72 16.00
N GLU A 386 -19.25 -10.01 16.82
CA GLU A 386 -19.35 -10.93 17.95
C GLU A 386 -19.52 -10.21 19.31
N MET A 387 -19.38 -8.88 19.35
CA MET A 387 -19.44 -8.09 20.59
C MET A 387 -20.86 -7.70 21.04
N MET A 388 -21.92 -8.30 20.48
CA MET A 388 -23.30 -8.08 20.95
C MET A 388 -23.99 -9.42 21.24
N PRO A 389 -24.65 -9.58 22.41
CA PRO A 389 -25.55 -10.70 22.62
C PRO A 389 -26.72 -10.63 21.63
N GLN A 390 -27.16 -11.79 21.13
CA GLN A 390 -28.37 -11.94 20.32
C GLN A 390 -29.61 -11.46 21.07
#